data_AF-A0A2N1JM98-F1
#
_entry.id   AF-A0A2N1JM98-F1
#
_cell.length_a   1.000
_cell.length_b   1.000
_cell.length_c   1.000
_cell.angle_alpha   90.00
_cell.angle_beta   90.00
_cell.angle_gamma   90.00
#
_symmetry.space_group_name_H-M   'P 1'
#
loop_
_entity.id
_entity.type
_entity.pdbx_description
1 polymer ?
#
loop_
_entity_poly.entity_id
_entity_poly.type
_entity_poly.pdbx_seq_one_letter_code
_entity_poly.pdbx_strand_id
1 'polypeptide(L)'
;MGAFAAQVQLHLDDARTGLGMLDGSSPADAAQIVDQLQQDAERLAETATPSEIEDDWSSSVGEYQSALTALRSAVDKGADTSGATDAARAMLQTLRDLLDI
;
A
#
# COMPACT_ATOMS: atom_id res chain seq x y z
N MET A 1 -18.86 -6.47 -6.16
CA MET A 1 -17.88 -5.39 -6.32
C MET A 1 -18.15 -4.18 -5.41
N GLY A 2 -19.23 -3.39 -5.60
CA GLY A 2 -19.40 -2.09 -4.92
C GLY A 2 -19.29 -2.05 -3.39
N ALA A 3 -19.81 -3.04 -2.65
CA ALA A 3 -19.70 -3.06 -1.18
C ALA A 3 -18.26 -3.36 -0.70
N PHE A 4 -17.57 -4.28 -1.38
CA PHE A 4 -16.16 -4.59 -1.09
C PHE A 4 -15.26 -3.40 -1.47
N ALA A 5 -15.44 -2.83 -2.66
CA ALA A 5 -14.68 -1.67 -3.11
C ALA A 5 -14.84 -0.49 -2.12
N ALA A 6 -16.07 -0.18 -1.69
CA ALA A 6 -16.31 0.87 -0.69
C ALA A 6 -15.65 0.58 0.67
N GLN A 7 -15.55 -0.70 1.07
CA GLN A 7 -14.91 -1.11 2.31
C GLN A 7 -13.39 -0.88 2.28
N VAL A 8 -12.72 -1.20 1.18
CA VAL A 8 -11.26 -1.08 1.06
C VAL A 8 -10.81 0.30 0.55
N GLN A 9 -11.70 1.06 -0.09
CA GLN A 9 -11.38 2.35 -0.70
C GLN A 9 -10.76 3.34 0.29
N LEU A 10 -11.27 3.42 1.52
CA LEU A 10 -10.71 4.34 2.54
C LEU A 10 -9.22 4.05 2.80
N HIS A 11 -8.87 2.77 2.98
CA HIS A 11 -7.48 2.36 3.19
C HIS A 11 -6.61 2.61 1.95
N LEU A 12 -7.14 2.43 0.74
CA LEU A 12 -6.41 2.68 -0.51
C LEU A 12 -6.19 4.18 -0.78
N ASP A 13 -7.15 5.03 -0.42
CA ASP A 13 -7.05 6.49 -0.52
C ASP A 13 -6.08 7.07 0.53
N ASP A 14 -6.16 6.56 1.76
CA ASP A 14 -5.22 6.88 2.84
C ASP A 14 -3.79 6.44 2.47
N ALA A 15 -3.64 5.24 1.89
CA ALA A 15 -2.35 4.75 1.42
C ALA A 15 -1.73 5.64 0.35
N ARG A 16 -2.54 6.09 -0.61
CA ARG A 16 -2.11 7.02 -1.66
C ARG A 16 -1.60 8.34 -1.07
N THR A 17 -2.33 8.84 -0.08
CA THR A 17 -1.98 10.07 0.63
C THR A 17 -0.69 9.90 1.43
N GLY A 18 -0.55 8.81 2.19
CA GLY A 18 0.64 8.48 2.97
C GLY A 18 1.89 8.36 2.09
N LEU A 19 1.81 7.63 0.97
CA LEU A 19 2.91 7.54 0.00
C LEU A 19 3.25 8.90 -0.65
N GLY A 20 2.29 9.81 -0.76
CA GLY A 20 2.53 11.19 -1.21
C GLY A 20 3.21 12.07 -0.17
N MET A 21 3.02 11.79 1.13
CA MET A 21 3.64 12.53 2.23
C MET A 21 5.10 12.17 2.48
N LEU A 22 5.57 11.01 2.00
CA LEU A 22 6.97 10.58 2.18
C LEU A 22 7.96 11.57 1.57
N ASP A 23 7.58 12.25 0.48
CA ASP A 23 8.40 13.25 -0.16
C ASP A 23 8.53 14.49 0.74
N GLY A 24 9.72 14.70 1.31
CA GLY A 24 10.00 15.80 2.23
C GLY A 24 9.71 15.51 3.70
N SER A 25 9.29 14.29 4.04
CA SER A 25 9.17 13.84 5.44
C SER A 25 10.54 13.64 6.08
N SER A 26 10.62 13.84 7.40
CA SER A 26 11.81 13.42 8.15
C SER A 26 11.93 11.89 8.17
N PRO A 27 13.11 11.29 8.37
CA PRO A 27 13.24 9.83 8.43
C PRO A 27 12.37 9.17 9.50
N ALA A 28 12.15 9.84 10.64
CA ALA A 28 11.29 9.34 11.70
C ALA A 28 9.81 9.37 11.29
N ASP A 29 9.36 10.46 10.69
CA ASP A 29 7.99 10.57 10.18
C ASP A 29 7.75 9.59 9.04
N ALA A 30 8.72 9.44 8.12
CA ALA A 30 8.66 8.48 7.04
C ALA A 30 8.55 7.04 7.56
N ALA A 31 9.32 6.68 8.60
CA ALA A 31 9.21 5.36 9.22
C ALA A 31 7.81 5.13 9.79
N GLN A 32 7.26 6.11 10.52
CA GLN A 32 5.91 6.03 11.08
C GLN A 32 4.83 5.92 9.99
N ILE A 33 4.95 6.67 8.90
CA ILE A 33 4.05 6.57 7.74
C ILE A 33 4.11 5.17 7.15
N VAL A 34 5.30 4.63 6.89
CA VAL A 34 5.45 3.29 6.30
C VAL A 34 4.92 2.20 7.23
N ASP A 35 5.15 2.30 8.55
CA ASP A 35 4.60 1.36 9.54
C ASP A 35 3.06 1.34 9.52
N GLN A 36 2.43 2.51 9.36
CA GLN A 36 0.97 2.61 9.23
C GLN A 36 0.50 1.98 7.90
N LEU A 37 1.18 2.25 6.79
CA LEU A 37 0.86 1.66 5.49
C LEU A 37 0.94 0.13 5.52
N GLN A 38 1.93 -0.43 6.24
CA GLN A 38 2.06 -1.88 6.40
C GLN A 38 0.89 -2.48 7.18
N GLN A 39 0.46 -1.82 8.27
CA GLN A 39 -0.73 -2.25 9.03
C GLN A 39 -2.01 -2.19 8.20
N ASP A 40 -2.16 -1.15 7.36
CA ASP A 40 -3.31 -1.06 6.45
C ASP A 40 -3.26 -2.16 5.39
N ALA A 41 -2.07 -2.47 4.86
CA ALA A 41 -1.90 -3.57 3.92
C ALA A 41 -2.20 -4.95 4.54
N GLU A 42 -1.94 -5.16 5.83
CA GLU A 42 -2.36 -6.36 6.56
C GLU A 42 -3.90 -6.44 6.65
N ARG A 43 -4.57 -5.33 6.99
CA ARG A 43 -6.05 -5.27 7.01
C ARG A 43 -6.66 -5.55 5.64
N LEU A 44 -6.04 -5.06 4.57
CA LEU A 44 -6.47 -5.35 3.19
C LEU A 44 -6.36 -6.85 2.86
N ALA A 45 -5.30 -7.52 3.34
CA ALA A 45 -5.12 -8.96 3.16
C ALA A 45 -6.16 -9.78 3.94
N GLU A 46 -6.56 -9.32 5.12
CA GLU A 46 -7.57 -9.99 5.96
C GLU A 46 -9.02 -9.71 5.54
N THR A 47 -9.23 -8.76 4.63
CA THR A 47 -10.57 -8.39 4.19
C THR A 47 -11.17 -9.46 3.30
N ALA A 48 -12.38 -9.93 3.64
CA ALA A 48 -13.11 -10.91 2.83
C ALA A 48 -13.39 -10.36 1.42
N THR A 49 -12.83 -11.02 0.42
CA THR A 49 -12.91 -10.63 -0.99
C THR A 49 -13.99 -11.42 -1.74
N PRO A 50 -14.57 -10.86 -2.81
CA PRO A 50 -15.39 -11.62 -3.73
C PRO A 50 -14.55 -12.71 -4.42
N SER A 51 -15.08 -13.93 -4.53
CA SER A 51 -14.39 -15.07 -5.16
C SER A 51 -13.97 -14.81 -6.62
N GLU A 52 -14.60 -13.85 -7.30
CA GLU A 52 -14.26 -13.44 -8.66
C GLU A 52 -12.87 -12.79 -8.78
N ILE A 53 -12.35 -12.21 -7.70
CA ILE A 53 -11.06 -11.50 -7.67
C ILE A 53 -10.15 -11.95 -6.51
N GLU A 54 -10.50 -13.02 -5.81
CA GLU A 54 -9.80 -13.44 -4.60
C GLU A 54 -8.31 -13.68 -4.82
N ASP A 55 -7.96 -14.42 -5.89
CA ASP A 55 -6.58 -14.71 -6.25
C ASP A 55 -5.81 -13.46 -6.68
N ASP A 56 -6.41 -12.64 -7.56
CA ASP A 56 -5.79 -11.40 -8.08
C ASP A 56 -5.57 -10.37 -6.96
N TRP A 57 -6.55 -10.25 -6.05
CA TRP A 57 -6.46 -9.38 -4.88
C TRP A 57 -5.37 -9.85 -3.93
N SER A 58 -5.37 -11.13 -3.55
CA SER A 58 -4.38 -11.70 -2.64
C SER A 58 -2.95 -11.53 -3.18
N SER A 59 -2.76 -11.82 -4.48
CA SER A 59 -1.49 -11.62 -5.16
C SER A 59 -1.06 -10.14 -5.13
N SER A 60 -1.96 -9.23 -5.51
CA SER A 60 -1.66 -7.79 -5.58
C SER A 60 -1.38 -7.18 -4.21
N VAL A 61 -2.11 -7.60 -3.15
CA VAL A 61 -1.84 -7.15 -1.78
C VAL A 61 -0.48 -7.67 -1.31
N GLY A 62 -0.11 -8.91 -1.65
CA GLY A 62 1.20 -9.47 -1.34
C GLY A 62 2.35 -8.69 -2.01
N GLU A 63 2.19 -8.31 -3.27
CA GLU A 63 3.16 -7.46 -3.98
C GLU A 63 3.27 -6.06 -3.34
N TYR A 64 2.14 -5.46 -2.97
CA TYR A 64 2.11 -4.18 -2.27
C TYR A 64 2.80 -4.25 -0.90
N GLN A 65 2.54 -5.29 -0.10
CA GLN A 65 3.22 -5.53 1.19
C GLN A 65 4.73 -5.71 1.01
N SER A 66 5.16 -6.40 -0.06
CA SER A 66 6.57 -6.56 -0.39
C SER A 66 7.23 -5.20 -0.72
N ALA A 67 6.56 -4.37 -1.51
CA ALA A 67 7.04 -3.02 -1.85
C ALA A 67 7.16 -2.14 -0.60
N LEU A 68 6.18 -2.17 0.32
CA LEU A 68 6.24 -1.45 1.58
C LEU A 68 7.38 -1.95 2.49
N THR A 69 7.66 -3.25 2.49
CA THR A 69 8.79 -3.82 3.24
C THR A 69 10.13 -3.32 2.69
N ALA A 70 10.28 -3.25 1.37
CA ALA A 70 11.47 -2.69 0.73
C ALA A 70 11.64 -1.20 1.07
N LEU A 71 10.54 -0.44 1.04
CA LEU A 71 10.50 0.97 1.40
C LEU A 71 10.88 1.19 2.87
N ARG A 72 10.34 0.39 3.80
CA ARG A 72 10.69 0.45 5.22
C ARG A 72 12.19 0.22 5.44
N SER A 73 12.75 -0.75 4.72
CA SER A 73 14.19 -1.05 4.76
C SER A 73 15.04 0.10 4.23
N ALA A 74 14.59 0.80 3.18
CA ALA A 74 15.28 1.97 2.65
C ALA A 74 15.28 3.12 3.68
N VAL A 75 14.14 3.38 4.32
CA VAL A 75 14.01 4.38 5.40
C VAL A 75 14.94 4.04 6.57
N ASP A 76 14.96 2.80 7.06
CA ASP A 76 15.82 2.36 8.17
C ASP A 76 17.31 2.54 7.89
N LYS A 77 17.71 2.31 6.63
CA LYS A 77 19.10 2.44 6.19
C LYS A 77 19.49 3.90 5.91
N GLY A 78 18.54 4.85 5.96
CA GLY A 78 18.73 6.21 5.48
C GLY A 78 19.11 6.27 3.99
N ALA A 79 18.65 5.28 3.21
CA ALA A 79 18.89 5.21 1.78
C ALA A 79 17.90 6.09 1.01
N ASP A 80 18.15 6.27 -0.28
CA ASP A 80 17.17 6.89 -1.18
C ASP A 80 15.90 6.03 -1.24
N THR A 81 14.76 6.63 -0.90
CA THR A 81 13.45 5.98 -0.87
C THR A 81 12.70 6.11 -2.18
N SER A 82 13.13 6.99 -3.10
CA SER A 82 12.38 7.36 -4.30
C SER A 82 11.92 6.15 -5.11
N GLY A 83 12.84 5.24 -5.44
CA GLY A 83 12.51 4.03 -6.21
C GLY A 83 11.57 3.06 -5.47
N ALA A 84 11.70 2.94 -4.15
CA ALA A 84 10.84 2.06 -3.35
C ALA A 84 9.44 2.67 -3.16
N THR A 85 9.35 3.99 -3.02
CA THR A 85 8.09 4.74 -2.99
C THR A 85 7.36 4.60 -4.32
N ASP A 86 8.04 4.75 -5.46
CA ASP A 86 7.43 4.58 -6.78
C ASP A 86 6.94 3.15 -7.02
N ALA A 87 7.69 2.15 -6.57
CA ALA A 87 7.24 0.76 -6.60
C ALA A 87 5.96 0.55 -5.76
N ALA A 88 5.92 1.10 -4.54
CA ALA A 88 4.73 1.01 -3.68
C ALA A 88 3.52 1.73 -4.31
N ARG A 89 3.73 2.90 -4.93
CA ARG A 89 2.68 3.63 -5.67
C ARG A 89 2.14 2.82 -6.84
N ALA A 90 3.02 2.15 -7.60
CA ALA A 90 2.61 1.30 -8.71
C ALA A 90 1.75 0.12 -8.24
N MET A 91 2.17 -0.58 -7.17
CA MET A 91 1.39 -1.70 -6.64
C MET A 91 0.05 -1.26 -6.04
N LEU A 92 0.03 -0.10 -5.38
CA LEU A 92 -1.22 0.51 -4.92
C LEU A 92 -2.16 0.83 -6.10
N GLN A 93 -1.63 1.32 -7.22
CA GLN A 93 -2.45 1.57 -8.41
C GLN A 93 -3.03 0.27 -8.99
N THR A 94 -2.25 -0.82 -9.04
CA THR A 94 -2.75 -2.14 -9.46
C THR A 94 -3.95 -2.59 -8.62
N LEU A 95 -3.87 -2.43 -7.28
CA LEU A 95 -4.98 -2.77 -6.37
C LEU A 95 -6.24 -1.96 -6.66
N ARG A 96 -6.07 -0.69 -7.02
CA ARG A 96 -7.19 0.20 -7.35
C ARG A 96 -7.79 -0.12 -8.71
N ASP A 97 -6.95 -0.46 -9.69
CA ASP A 97 -7.38 -0.84 -11.04
C ASP A 97 -8.25 -2.11 -11.02
N LEU A 98 -7.94 -3.08 -10.13
CA LEU A 98 -8.78 -4.28 -9.91
C LEU A 98 -10.21 -3.94 -9.46
N LEU A 99 -10.39 -2.77 -8.83
CA LEU A 99 -11.68 -2.31 -8.30
C LEU A 99 -12.32 -1.23 -9.17
N ASP A 100 -11.65 -0.80 -10.24
CA ASP A 100 -12.06 0.29 -11.13
C ASP A 100 -12.20 1.65 -10.38
N ILE A 101 -11.23 1.99 -9.50
CA ILE A 101 -11.23 3.22 -8.66
C ILE A 101 -9.95 4.07 -8.70
#